data_AF-A0A1I0F1F7-F1
#
_entry.id   AF-A0A1I0F1F7-F1
#
_cell.length_a   1.000
_cell.length_b   1.000
_cell.length_c   1.000
_cell.angle_alpha   90.00
_cell.angle_beta   90.00
_cell.angle_gamma   90.00
#
_symmetry.space_group_name_H-M   'P 1'
#
loop_
_entity.id
_entity.type
_entity.pdbx_description
1 polymer ?
#
loop_
_entity_poly.entity_id
_entity_poly.type
_entity_poly.pdbx_seq_one_letter_code
_entity_poly.pdbx_strand_id
1 'polypeptide(L)'
;MSMSYGSKVGANITLGGMSSDIYQVMDELLSPPLQQAVDEATDDTRDGAVKALEKAREGWQKLSYAIASGVVEHLRHNLDIQNIQTNGNVVININDDTDNGGVGHTHNLTTSSAATNVVFNQVVGTGSVD
;
A
#
# COMPACT_ATOMS: atom_id res chain seq x y z
N MET A 1 -17.59 34.82 19.83
CA MET A 1 -16.41 34.00 19.47
C MET A 1 -16.89 32.57 19.30
N SER A 2 -17.08 32.12 18.06
CA SER A 2 -17.48 30.74 17.75
C SER A 2 -16.22 29.95 17.42
N MET A 3 -15.83 29.00 18.27
CA MET A 3 -14.76 28.06 17.97
C MET A 3 -15.29 26.98 17.04
N SER A 4 -14.89 27.07 15.78
CA SER A 4 -15.03 26.01 14.78
C SER A 4 -14.12 24.84 15.18
N TYR A 5 -14.71 23.77 15.70
CA TYR A 5 -14.03 22.48 15.83
C TYR A 5 -13.96 21.85 14.44
N GLY A 6 -12.82 22.06 13.77
CA GLY A 6 -12.47 21.35 12.55
C GLY A 6 -12.30 19.85 12.86
N SER A 7 -13.40 19.09 12.74
CA SER A 7 -13.36 17.64 12.63
C SER A 7 -12.76 17.27 11.27
N LYS A 8 -11.43 17.28 11.19
CA LYS A 8 -10.71 16.62 10.09
C LYS A 8 -10.62 15.12 10.39
N VAL A 9 -11.76 14.44 10.38
CA VAL A 9 -11.81 12.99 10.14
C VAL A 9 -12.55 12.79 8.81
N GLY A 10 -12.02 13.43 7.77
CA GLY A 10 -12.38 13.19 6.38
C GLY A 10 -11.45 12.17 5.75
N ALA A 11 -11.12 11.09 6.48
CA ALA A 11 -10.51 9.94 5.84
C ALA A 11 -11.61 9.32 5.00
N ASN A 12 -11.56 9.52 3.69
CA ASN A 12 -12.27 8.70 2.72
C ASN A 12 -11.96 7.24 3.07
N ILE A 13 -12.86 6.58 3.78
CA ILE A 13 -12.82 5.13 3.97
C ILE A 13 -13.21 4.61 2.61
N THR A 14 -12.21 4.27 1.81
CA THR A 14 -12.40 3.67 0.49
C THR A 14 -13.29 2.45 0.68
N LEU A 15 -14.47 2.47 0.07
CA LEU A 15 -15.37 1.33 -0.02
C LEU A 15 -14.62 0.21 -0.77
N GLY A 16 -14.10 -0.76 -0.03
CA GLY A 16 -13.29 -1.87 -0.54
C GLY A 16 -11.94 -1.99 0.17
N GLY A 17 -11.83 -2.95 1.09
CA GLY A 17 -10.60 -3.26 1.81
C GLY A 17 -10.85 -4.01 3.13
N MET A 18 -9.79 -4.59 3.71
CA MET A 18 -9.86 -5.44 4.91
C MET A 18 -10.60 -4.78 6.09
N SER A 19 -10.47 -3.47 6.29
CA SER A 19 -11.20 -2.75 7.35
C SER A 19 -12.71 -2.71 7.13
N SER A 20 -13.15 -2.64 5.87
CA SER A 20 -14.57 -2.71 5.48
C SER A 20 -15.11 -4.11 5.71
N ASP A 21 -14.35 -5.14 5.32
CA ASP A 21 -14.77 -6.54 5.46
C ASP A 21 -14.89 -6.92 6.94
N ILE A 22 -13.91 -6.52 7.76
CA ILE A 22 -13.98 -6.71 9.23
C ILE A 22 -15.19 -5.98 9.81
N TYR A 23 -15.44 -4.73 9.38
CA TYR A 23 -16.61 -3.99 9.85
C TYR A 23 -17.92 -4.68 9.47
N GLN A 24 -18.06 -5.15 8.22
CA GLN A 24 -19.27 -5.84 7.77
C GLN A 24 -19.53 -7.12 8.58
N VAL A 25 -18.50 -7.94 8.81
CA VAL A 25 -18.63 -9.16 9.63
C VAL A 25 -19.01 -8.80 11.08
N MET A 26 -18.38 -7.77 11.65
CA MET A 26 -18.75 -7.31 12.99
C MET A 26 -20.20 -6.82 13.06
N ASP A 27 -20.62 -6.00 12.09
CA ASP A 27 -21.97 -5.46 12.04
C ASP A 27 -23.00 -6.58 11.84
N GLU A 28 -22.75 -7.54 10.93
CA GLU A 28 -23.61 -8.70 10.70
C GLU A 28 -23.80 -9.56 11.95
N LEU A 29 -22.72 -9.79 12.71
CA LEU A 29 -22.77 -10.64 13.92
C LEU A 29 -23.36 -9.92 15.14
N LEU A 30 -23.08 -8.63 15.29
CA LEU A 30 -23.40 -7.90 16.52
C LEU A 30 -24.68 -7.04 16.40
N SER A 31 -25.07 -6.60 15.20
CA SER A 31 -26.28 -5.79 15.03
C SER A 31 -27.57 -6.54 15.39
N PRO A 32 -27.81 -7.80 14.99
CA PRO A 32 -29.09 -8.46 15.28
C PRO A 32 -29.45 -8.53 16.77
N PRO A 33 -28.59 -9.03 17.68
CA PRO A 33 -28.92 -9.09 19.11
C PRO A 33 -29.03 -7.72 19.77
N LEU A 34 -28.27 -6.72 19.30
CA LEU A 34 -28.34 -5.37 19.84
C LEU A 34 -29.56 -4.60 19.33
N GLN A 35 -29.96 -4.82 18.09
CA GLN A 35 -31.21 -4.28 17.56
C GLN A 35 -32.41 -4.88 18.29
N GLN A 36 -32.39 -6.19 18.57
CA GLN A 36 -33.41 -6.82 19.40
C GLN A 36 -33.49 -6.17 20.80
N ALA A 37 -32.36 -5.89 21.44
CA ALA A 37 -32.34 -5.20 22.73
C ALA A 37 -32.88 -3.75 22.66
N VAL A 38 -32.69 -3.07 21.53
CA VAL A 38 -33.29 -1.74 21.27
C VAL A 38 -34.80 -1.86 21.08
N ASP A 39 -35.26 -2.89 20.38
CA ASP A 39 -36.68 -3.11 20.10
C ASP A 39 -37.46 -3.50 21.38
N GLU A 40 -36.81 -4.26 22.28
CA GLU A 40 -37.33 -4.63 23.60
C GLU A 40 -37.28 -3.48 24.64
N ALA A 41 -36.60 -2.37 24.34
CA ALA A 41 -36.55 -1.21 25.21
C ALA A 41 -37.92 -0.50 25.29
N THR A 42 -38.23 0.05 26.47
CA THR A 42 -39.44 0.86 26.67
C THR A 42 -39.36 2.18 25.91
N ASP A 43 -40.51 2.79 25.60
CA ASP A 43 -40.55 4.04 24.82
C ASP A 43 -39.68 5.17 25.42
N ASP A 44 -39.60 5.26 26.75
CA ASP A 44 -38.77 6.25 27.47
C ASP A 44 -37.25 5.99 27.33
N THR A 45 -36.83 4.76 27.02
CA THR A 45 -35.42 4.35 26.96
C THR A 45 -34.93 4.04 25.54
N ARG A 46 -35.86 3.85 24.58
CA ARG A 46 -35.56 3.48 23.19
C ARG A 46 -34.64 4.49 22.51
N ASP A 47 -34.88 5.79 22.66
CA ASP A 47 -34.02 6.84 22.09
C ASP A 47 -32.56 6.75 22.60
N GLY A 48 -32.39 6.38 23.87
CA GLY A 48 -31.07 6.17 24.45
C GLY A 48 -30.40 4.92 23.88
N ALA A 49 -31.16 3.84 23.71
CA ALA A 49 -30.70 2.57 23.18
C ALA A 49 -30.26 2.69 21.71
N VAL A 50 -31.04 3.40 20.87
CA VAL A 50 -30.68 3.69 19.47
C VAL A 50 -29.36 4.45 19.39
N LYS A 51 -29.20 5.52 20.17
CA LYS A 51 -27.95 6.32 20.21
C LYS A 51 -26.76 5.50 20.71
N ALA A 52 -26.98 4.57 21.65
CA ALA A 52 -25.94 3.68 22.12
C ALA A 52 -25.50 2.70 21.02
N LEU A 53 -26.45 2.15 20.25
CA LEU A 53 -26.17 1.29 19.10
C LEU A 53 -25.39 2.04 18.00
N GLU A 54 -25.78 3.28 17.68
CA GLU A 54 -25.05 4.12 16.71
C GLU A 54 -23.60 4.37 17.15
N LYS A 55 -23.39 4.73 18.42
CA LYS A 55 -22.04 4.90 18.98
C LYS A 55 -21.24 3.60 18.98
N ALA A 56 -21.88 2.46 19.19
CA ALA A 56 -21.24 1.16 19.10
C ALA A 56 -20.75 0.90 17.67
N ARG A 57 -21.59 1.16 16.64
CA ARG A 57 -21.21 1.05 15.22
C ARG A 57 -20.03 1.95 14.86
N GLU A 58 -20.03 3.20 15.33
CA GLU A 58 -18.86 4.10 15.16
C GLU A 58 -17.59 3.53 15.82
N GLY A 59 -17.73 2.93 17.00
CA GLY A 59 -16.63 2.26 17.70
C GLY A 59 -16.09 1.05 16.92
N TRP A 60 -16.98 0.24 16.35
CA TRP A 60 -16.61 -0.92 15.53
C TRP A 60 -15.88 -0.51 14.26
N GLN A 61 -16.30 0.58 13.61
CA GLN A 61 -15.62 1.12 12.44
C GLN A 61 -14.19 1.57 12.77
N LYS A 62 -13.99 2.21 13.93
CA LYS A 62 -12.64 2.58 14.40
C LYS A 62 -11.80 1.35 14.73
N LEU A 63 -12.40 0.34 15.36
CA LEU A 63 -11.73 -0.91 15.70
C LEU A 63 -11.30 -1.68 14.44
N SER A 64 -12.18 -1.82 13.45
CA SER A 64 -11.87 -2.51 12.20
C SER A 64 -10.74 -1.82 11.44
N TYR A 65 -10.73 -0.49 11.42
CA TYR A 65 -9.63 0.29 10.87
C TYR A 65 -8.31 0.06 11.61
N ALA A 66 -8.33 0.07 12.95
CA ALA A 66 -7.16 -0.14 13.77
C ALA A 66 -6.56 -1.55 13.56
N ILE A 67 -7.41 -2.58 13.47
CA ILE A 67 -7.00 -3.95 13.18
C ILE A 67 -6.34 -4.02 11.79
N ALA A 68 -7.02 -3.54 10.75
CA ALA A 68 -6.49 -3.59 9.39
C ALA A 68 -5.15 -2.82 9.27
N SER A 69 -5.06 -1.65 9.90
CA SER A 69 -3.82 -0.86 9.92
C SER A 69 -2.69 -1.59 10.65
N GLY A 70 -2.99 -2.21 11.80
CA GLY A 70 -2.00 -3.00 12.55
C GLY A 70 -1.49 -4.20 11.77
N VAL A 71 -2.36 -4.88 11.01
CA VAL A 71 -1.97 -5.97 10.11
C VAL A 71 -1.06 -5.48 9.00
N VAL A 72 -1.42 -4.39 8.31
CA VAL A 72 -0.58 -3.81 7.24
C VAL A 72 0.79 -3.41 7.79
N GLU A 73 0.83 -2.79 8.96
CA GLU A 73 2.07 -2.37 9.60
C GLU A 73 2.93 -3.57 10.02
N HIS A 74 2.30 -4.62 10.54
CA HIS A 74 2.98 -5.87 10.85
C HIS A 74 3.60 -6.48 9.59
N LEU A 75 2.85 -6.55 8.49
CA LEU A 75 3.34 -7.06 7.21
C LEU A 75 4.48 -6.20 6.66
N ARG A 76 4.41 -4.87 6.74
CA ARG A 76 5.50 -3.99 6.30
C ARG A 76 6.80 -4.21 7.05
N HIS A 77 6.73 -4.48 8.35
CA HIS A 77 7.92 -4.68 9.18
C HIS A 77 8.50 -6.10 9.08
N ASN A 78 7.67 -7.10 8.80
CA ASN A 78 8.06 -8.51 8.90
C ASN A 78 8.11 -9.24 7.55
N LEU A 79 7.53 -8.67 6.48
CA LEU A 79 7.74 -9.19 5.14
C LEU A 79 9.11 -8.73 4.63
N ASP A 80 10.04 -9.66 4.59
CA ASP A 80 11.21 -9.54 3.72
C ASP A 80 10.73 -9.68 2.26
N ILE A 81 10.76 -8.58 1.51
CA ILE A 81 10.39 -8.61 0.10
C ILE A 81 11.58 -9.17 -0.69
N GLN A 82 11.67 -10.49 -0.74
CA GLN A 82 12.66 -11.19 -1.54
C GLN A 82 12.23 -11.20 -3.02
N ASN A 83 13.22 -11.13 -3.92
CA ASN A 83 13.04 -11.26 -5.38
C ASN A 83 12.32 -10.11 -6.09
N ILE A 84 12.46 -8.86 -5.65
CA ILE A 84 12.14 -7.71 -6.52
C ILE A 84 13.17 -7.69 -7.66
N GLN A 85 12.75 -8.12 -8.85
CA GLN A 85 13.53 -7.96 -10.09
C GLN A 85 13.06 -6.69 -10.79
N THR A 86 13.91 -5.66 -10.79
CA THR A 86 13.72 -4.50 -11.67
C THR A 86 14.42 -4.78 -13.00
N ASN A 87 13.64 -5.09 -14.03
CA ASN A 87 14.17 -5.23 -15.40
C ASN A 87 14.19 -3.85 -16.07
N GLY A 88 15.38 -3.38 -16.43
CA GLY A 88 15.57 -2.14 -17.19
C GLY A 88 16.66 -2.33 -18.23
N ASN A 89 16.47 -1.74 -19.41
CA ASN A 89 17.51 -1.69 -20.43
C ASN A 89 18.27 -0.36 -20.31
N VAL A 90 19.59 -0.42 -20.26
CA VAL A 90 20.46 0.75 -20.30
C VAL A 90 21.15 0.75 -21.66
N VAL A 91 20.77 1.69 -22.53
CA VAL A 91 21.42 1.89 -23.83
C VAL A 91 22.55 2.87 -23.64
N ILE A 92 23.79 2.42 -23.88
CA ILE A 92 24.98 3.27 -23.88
C ILE A 92 25.41 3.46 -25.33
N ASN A 93 25.26 4.67 -25.85
CA ASN A 93 25.77 5.03 -27.17
C ASN A 93 27.23 5.47 -27.02
N ILE A 94 28.15 4.68 -27.58
CA ILE A 94 29.56 5.05 -27.66
C ILE A 94 29.76 5.72 -29.02
N ASN A 95 29.88 7.04 -29.03
CA ASN A 95 30.33 7.77 -30.21
C ASN A 95 31.83 7.99 -30.05
N ASP A 96 32.63 7.11 -30.67
CA ASP A 96 34.08 7.31 -30.75
C ASP A 96 34.47 7.69 -32.18
N ASP A 97 35.55 8.45 -32.29
CA ASP A 97 36.17 8.85 -33.53
C ASP A 97 37.37 7.92 -33.77
N THR A 98 37.18 6.88 -34.58
CA THR A 98 38.20 5.86 -34.83
C THR A 98 39.35 6.33 -35.74
N ASP A 99 39.47 7.63 -36.00
CA ASP A 99 40.28 8.23 -37.06
C ASP A 99 41.81 8.20 -36.83
N ASN A 100 42.34 7.34 -35.95
CA ASN A 100 43.79 7.20 -35.84
C ASN A 100 44.26 5.74 -35.72
N GLY A 101 44.04 4.96 -36.78
CA GLY A 101 45.02 4.04 -37.37
C GLY A 101 45.59 2.87 -36.53
N GLY A 102 45.13 2.66 -35.30
CA GLY A 102 45.54 1.54 -34.46
C GLY A 102 44.58 0.37 -34.61
N VAL A 103 45.00 -0.69 -35.33
CA VAL A 103 44.25 -1.95 -35.37
C VAL A 103 44.20 -2.53 -33.95
N GLY A 104 43.01 -2.60 -33.35
CA GLY A 104 42.75 -3.26 -32.07
C GLY A 104 42.81 -2.35 -30.83
N HIS A 105 41.85 -1.46 -30.67
CA HIS A 105 41.60 -0.79 -29.39
C HIS A 105 40.44 -1.45 -28.63
N THR A 106 40.48 -1.37 -27.30
CA THR A 106 39.48 -1.96 -26.38
C THR A 106 38.79 -0.87 -25.59
N HIS A 107 37.47 -0.88 -25.51
CA HIS A 107 36.72 0.00 -24.63
C HIS A 107 36.41 -0.71 -23.31
N ASN A 108 36.80 -0.10 -22.20
CA ASN A 108 36.45 -0.60 -20.88
C ASN A 108 35.12 0.00 -20.44
N LEU A 109 34.06 -0.80 -20.46
CA LEU A 109 32.80 -0.43 -19.83
C LEU A 109 32.82 -0.87 -18.36
N THR A 110 32.70 0.09 -17.44
CA THR A 110 32.56 -0.20 -16.02
C THR A 110 31.11 0.00 -15.62
N THR A 111 30.43 -1.08 -15.24
CA THR A 111 29.12 -1.00 -14.57
C THR A 111 29.34 -1.12 -13.06
N SER A 112 28.65 -0.30 -12.29
CA SER A 112 28.60 -0.43 -10.84
C SER A 112 27.16 -0.36 -10.37
N SER A 113 26.85 -1.13 -9.34
CA SER A 113 25.54 -1.12 -8.68
C SER A 113 25.76 -0.78 -7.21
N ALA A 114 24.90 0.06 -6.65
CA ALA A 114 24.85 0.29 -5.21
C ALA A 114 24.27 -0.93 -4.46
N ALA A 115 23.54 -1.80 -5.17
CA ALA A 115 22.92 -3.00 -4.61
C ALA A 115 23.75 -4.26 -4.92
N THR A 116 23.89 -5.14 -3.93
CA THR A 116 24.75 -6.34 -3.96
C THR A 116 24.19 -7.50 -4.80
N ASN A 117 22.93 -7.43 -5.25
CA ASN A 117 22.22 -8.53 -5.91
C ASN A 117 21.73 -8.16 -7.33
N VAL A 118 22.49 -7.33 -8.05
CA VAL A 118 22.16 -6.96 -9.44
C VAL A 118 22.95 -7.83 -10.39
N VAL A 119 22.26 -8.59 -11.24
CA VAL A 119 22.87 -9.34 -12.34
C VAL A 119 22.83 -8.48 -13.59
N PHE A 120 24.00 -8.18 -14.15
CA PHE A 120 24.11 -7.49 -15.43
C PHE A 120 24.29 -8.52 -16.55
N ASN A 121 23.34 -8.57 -17.47
CA ASN A 121 23.47 -9.33 -18.71
C ASN A 121 23.90 -8.40 -19.83
N GLN A 122 25.17 -8.46 -20.22
CA GLN A 122 25.68 -7.72 -21.36
C GLN A 122 25.45 -8.53 -22.64
N VAL A 123 24.77 -7.93 -23.62
CA VAL A 123 24.69 -8.45 -24.99
C VAL A 123 25.53 -7.52 -25.86
N VAL A 124 26.64 -8.02 -26.40
CA VAL A 124 27.48 -7.27 -27.34
C VAL A 124 26.94 -7.47 -28.75
N GLY A 125 26.47 -6.40 -29.37
CA GLY A 125 26.15 -6.39 -30.80
C GLY A 125 27.41 -6.12 -31.61
N THR A 126 27.74 -6.99 -32.55
CA THR A 126 28.79 -6.72 -33.54
C THR A 126 28.18 -5.92 -34.70
N GLY A 127 28.40 -4.60 -34.72
CA GLY A 127 28.13 -3.79 -35.91
C GLY A 127 29.33 -3.88 -36.86
N SER A 128 29.11 -4.31 -38.11
CA SER A 128 30.06 -4.09 -39.19
C SER A 128 29.83 -2.69 -39.75
N VAL A 129 30.90 -1.91 -39.95
CA VAL A 129 30.86 -0.66 -40.70
C VAL A 129 31.30 -1.02 -42.11
N ASP A 130 30.39 -0.89 -43.08
CA ASP A 130 30.69 -1.03 -44.52
C ASP A 130 31.29 0.25 -45.09
#